data_AF-A0A8H6YXJ5-F1
#
_entry.id   AF-A0A8H6YXJ5-F1
#
_cell.length_a   1.000
_cell.length_b   1.000
_cell.length_c   1.000
_cell.angle_alpha   90.00
_cell.angle_beta   90.00
_cell.angle_gamma   90.00
#
_symmetry.space_group_name_H-M   'P 1'
#
loop_
_entity.id
_entity.type
_entity.pdbx_description
1 polymer ?
#
loop_
_entity_poly.entity_id
_entity_poly.type
_entity_poly.pdbx_seq_one_letter_code
_entity_poly.pdbx_strand_id
1 'polypeptide(L)'
;MVFSKVFAPLFAMVLATVVIATPVASPEANALSGITKRACTQTYTVVGGDTCAAIESKTGVSDAQLHQLNPGINSGCTNLQIGQALCVSEGTSGCSQTYTVVSGDTCAVIESKTGVSDAQLHAQNPTINSGCTNLQVGQTLCVNGGSGPNGGGTTFTAIASFYTPNGAFGACGTVLQNSDFVVSLGLDTWDNGAHCGETVTVEYNGASISVIVADRCAGCNDLHGPNSIDLAEGAIAALDPNYMNDGLINVQWTLF
;
A
#
# COMPACT_ATOMS: atom_id res chain seq x y z
N MET A 1 -87.24 -16.34 38.78
CA MET A 1 -86.68 -16.86 37.50
C MET A 1 -85.48 -16.00 37.14
N VAL A 2 -84.42 -16.67 36.67
CA VAL A 2 -83.13 -16.16 36.15
C VAL A 2 -82.04 -15.84 37.18
N PHE A 3 -81.02 -16.69 37.10
CA PHE A 3 -79.68 -16.67 37.69
C PHE A 3 -78.77 -15.60 37.06
N SER A 4 -77.78 -15.12 37.81
CA SER A 4 -76.36 -15.02 37.42
C SER A 4 -75.59 -14.33 38.56
N LYS A 5 -74.95 -15.05 39.49
CA LYS A 5 -73.61 -15.68 39.40
C LYS A 5 -72.49 -14.73 38.93
N VAL A 6 -71.80 -14.18 39.94
CA VAL A 6 -70.34 -13.98 40.15
C VAL A 6 -69.42 -14.17 38.93
N PHE A 7 -68.42 -13.28 38.73
CA PHE A 7 -66.99 -13.65 38.69
C PHE A 7 -66.10 -12.39 38.59
N ALA A 8 -65.18 -12.26 39.56
CA ALA A 8 -64.10 -11.29 39.62
C ALA A 8 -63.05 -11.56 38.51
N PRO A 9 -62.26 -10.56 38.07
CA PRO A 9 -61.27 -10.77 37.03
C PRO A 9 -60.11 -11.61 37.55
N LEU A 10 -59.83 -12.70 36.84
CA LEU A 10 -58.68 -13.57 37.02
C LEU A 10 -57.43 -12.82 36.49
N PHE A 11 -56.58 -12.34 37.40
CA PHE A 11 -55.26 -11.81 37.04
C PHE A 11 -54.34 -13.00 36.73
N ALA A 12 -54.14 -13.31 35.46
CA ALA A 12 -53.22 -14.36 35.03
C ALA A 12 -51.77 -13.88 35.26
N MET A 13 -51.10 -14.52 36.21
CA MET A 13 -49.68 -14.35 36.47
C MET A 13 -48.89 -15.06 35.36
N VAL A 14 -48.40 -14.31 34.37
CA VAL A 14 -47.50 -14.86 33.35
C VAL A 14 -46.11 -15.00 33.99
N LEU A 15 -45.72 -16.24 34.32
CA LEU A 15 -44.34 -16.56 34.64
C LEU A 15 -43.49 -16.41 33.38
N ALA A 16 -42.66 -15.36 33.33
CA ALA A 16 -41.59 -15.27 32.36
C ALA A 16 -40.48 -16.27 32.72
N THR A 17 -40.33 -17.33 31.93
CA THR A 17 -39.17 -18.22 32.00
C THR A 17 -37.93 -17.46 31.52
N VAL A 18 -36.99 -17.23 32.43
CA VAL A 18 -35.67 -16.69 32.09
C VAL A 18 -34.89 -17.76 31.35
N VAL A 19 -34.71 -17.59 30.04
CA VAL A 19 -33.79 -18.40 29.24
C VAL A 19 -32.39 -17.82 29.44
N ILE A 20 -31.57 -18.47 30.26
CA ILE A 20 -30.16 -18.13 30.42
C ILE A 20 -29.41 -18.76 29.23
N ALA A 21 -29.16 -17.97 28.18
CA ALA A 21 -28.30 -18.41 27.09
C ALA A 21 -26.85 -18.45 27.59
N THR A 22 -26.24 -19.62 27.59
CA THR A 22 -24.80 -19.78 27.82
C THR A 22 -24.04 -19.19 26.62
N PRO A 23 -22.93 -18.45 26.84
CA PRO A 23 -22.09 -18.03 25.73
C PRO A 23 -21.38 -19.28 25.17
N VAL A 24 -21.86 -19.79 24.04
CA VAL A 24 -21.12 -20.76 23.24
C VAL A 24 -20.00 -20.00 22.52
N ALA A 25 -18.77 -20.27 22.97
CA ALA A 25 -17.55 -19.84 22.30
C ALA A 25 -17.63 -20.22 20.82
N SER A 26 -17.48 -19.22 19.95
CA SER A 26 -17.32 -19.42 18.51
C SER A 26 -15.96 -20.10 18.26
N PRO A 27 -15.89 -21.16 17.44
CA PRO A 27 -14.64 -21.85 17.18
C PRO A 27 -13.69 -20.92 16.41
N GLU A 28 -12.42 -20.95 16.82
CA GLU A 28 -11.30 -20.29 16.19
C GLU A 28 -11.31 -20.48 14.66
N ALA A 29 -11.56 -19.41 13.92
CA ALA A 29 -10.97 -19.20 12.61
C ALA A 29 -9.69 -18.40 12.83
N ASN A 30 -8.61 -19.11 13.16
CA ASN A 30 -7.28 -18.54 13.15
C ASN A 30 -6.87 -18.23 11.70
N ALA A 31 -6.39 -16.99 11.51
CA ALA A 31 -5.59 -16.46 10.40
C ALA A 31 -6.16 -16.51 8.96
N LEU A 32 -6.82 -15.42 8.54
CA LEU A 32 -6.41 -14.66 7.34
C LEU A 32 -7.05 -13.26 7.31
N SER A 33 -6.19 -12.27 7.03
CA SER A 33 -6.51 -10.95 6.47
C SER A 33 -7.17 -9.91 7.37
N GLY A 34 -6.33 -9.25 8.16
CA GLY A 34 -6.47 -7.82 8.47
C GLY A 34 -6.31 -6.93 7.23
N ILE A 35 -7.03 -7.22 6.13
CA ILE A 35 -7.21 -6.27 5.03
C ILE A 35 -8.39 -5.41 5.43
N THR A 36 -8.11 -4.24 6.01
CA THR A 36 -9.11 -3.19 6.07
C THR A 36 -9.59 -2.95 4.64
N LYS A 37 -10.89 -3.14 4.37
CA LYS A 37 -11.48 -2.92 3.05
C LYS A 37 -11.04 -1.54 2.55
N ARG A 38 -10.30 -1.52 1.43
CA ARG A 38 -9.74 -0.29 0.87
C ARG A 38 -10.88 0.67 0.55
N ALA A 39 -10.68 1.95 0.83
CA ALA A 39 -11.70 2.95 0.58
C ALA A 39 -11.87 3.13 -0.93
N CYS A 40 -13.12 3.14 -1.42
CA CYS A 40 -13.39 3.45 -2.81
C CYS A 40 -12.93 4.88 -3.13
N THR A 41 -12.09 5.05 -4.14
CA THR A 41 -11.58 6.36 -4.59
C THR A 41 -12.27 6.86 -5.84
N GLN A 42 -12.83 5.96 -6.66
CA GLN A 42 -13.59 6.33 -7.84
C GLN A 42 -14.87 5.51 -7.95
N THR A 43 -15.97 6.21 -8.21
CA THR A 43 -17.28 5.58 -8.41
C THR A 43 -17.80 5.83 -9.82
N TYR A 44 -18.60 4.88 -10.31
CA TYR A 44 -19.40 5.00 -11.52
C TYR A 44 -20.88 4.89 -11.16
N THR A 45 -21.70 5.82 -11.66
CA THR A 45 -23.14 5.78 -11.46
C THR A 45 -23.82 5.04 -12.60
N VAL A 46 -24.50 3.93 -12.28
CA VAL A 46 -25.23 3.12 -13.26
C VAL A 46 -26.32 3.93 -13.95
N VAL A 47 -26.36 3.85 -15.28
CA VAL A 47 -27.41 4.44 -16.12
C VAL A 47 -28.20 3.36 -16.86
N GLY A 48 -29.32 3.75 -17.47
CA GLY A 48 -30.17 2.82 -18.23
C GLY A 48 -29.41 2.19 -19.40
N GLY A 49 -29.39 0.85 -19.45
CA GLY A 49 -28.74 0.08 -20.52
C GLY A 49 -27.30 -0.36 -20.24
N ASP A 50 -26.76 -0.09 -19.04
CA ASP A 50 -25.44 -0.57 -18.66
C ASP A 50 -25.39 -2.10 -18.50
N THR A 51 -24.26 -2.66 -18.91
CA THR A 51 -23.82 -4.05 -18.69
C THR A 51 -22.42 -4.02 -18.07
N CYS A 52 -21.90 -5.14 -17.54
CA CYS A 52 -20.51 -5.17 -17.04
C CYS A 52 -19.54 -4.63 -18.11
N ALA A 53 -19.59 -5.19 -19.32
CA ALA A 53 -18.75 -4.80 -20.43
C ALA A 53 -18.85 -3.30 -20.81
N ALA A 54 -20.05 -2.71 -20.73
CA ALA A 54 -20.22 -1.28 -21.00
C ALA A 54 -19.58 -0.40 -19.91
N ILE A 55 -19.65 -0.82 -18.65
CA ILE A 55 -19.04 -0.13 -17.52
C ILE A 55 -17.51 -0.28 -17.60
N GLU A 56 -17.02 -1.50 -17.79
CA GLU A 56 -15.60 -1.80 -18.01
C GLU A 56 -15.01 -0.94 -19.14
N SER A 57 -15.71 -0.82 -20.26
CA SER A 57 -15.26 0.02 -21.39
C SER A 57 -15.23 1.52 -21.07
N LYS A 58 -16.10 1.99 -20.18
CA LYS A 58 -16.19 3.41 -19.80
C LYS A 58 -15.19 3.81 -18.71
N THR A 59 -14.90 2.90 -17.79
CA THR A 59 -14.10 3.20 -16.59
C THR A 59 -12.72 2.56 -16.63
N GLY A 60 -12.52 1.58 -17.49
CA GLY A 60 -11.30 0.78 -17.57
C GLY A 60 -11.28 -0.39 -16.58
N VAL A 61 -12.20 -0.45 -15.60
CA VAL A 61 -12.24 -1.53 -14.60
C VAL A 61 -12.33 -2.89 -15.29
N SER A 62 -11.55 -3.88 -14.86
CA SER A 62 -11.73 -5.26 -15.38
C SER A 62 -12.96 -5.92 -14.75
N ASP A 63 -13.60 -6.87 -15.44
CA ASP A 63 -14.72 -7.65 -14.89
C ASP A 63 -14.39 -8.25 -13.50
N ALA A 64 -13.19 -8.84 -13.37
CA ALA A 64 -12.72 -9.40 -12.10
C ALA A 64 -12.64 -8.35 -10.97
N GLN A 65 -12.07 -7.17 -11.27
CA GLN A 65 -11.99 -6.07 -10.30
C GLN A 65 -13.39 -5.51 -10.01
N LEU A 66 -14.26 -5.37 -11.02
CA LEU A 66 -15.61 -4.83 -10.85
C LEU A 66 -16.41 -5.67 -9.86
N HIS A 67 -16.34 -7.00 -9.98
CA HIS A 67 -17.01 -7.94 -9.07
C HIS A 67 -16.33 -8.02 -7.71
N GLN A 68 -15.01 -7.89 -7.64
CA GLN A 68 -14.27 -7.82 -6.39
C GLN A 68 -14.64 -6.58 -5.57
N LEU A 69 -14.72 -5.42 -6.23
CA LEU A 69 -15.03 -4.13 -5.62
C LEU A 69 -16.52 -4.02 -5.22
N ASN A 70 -17.39 -4.73 -5.94
CA ASN A 70 -18.84 -4.66 -5.76
C ASN A 70 -19.44 -6.05 -5.56
N PRO A 71 -19.16 -6.75 -4.45
CA PRO A 71 -19.60 -8.13 -4.22
C PRO A 71 -21.13 -8.32 -4.21
N GLY A 72 -21.91 -7.23 -4.27
CA GLY A 72 -23.37 -7.25 -4.42
C GLY A 72 -23.87 -7.34 -5.87
N ILE A 73 -23.01 -7.19 -6.89
CA ILE A 73 -23.40 -7.41 -8.30
C ILE A 73 -23.20 -8.88 -8.67
N ASN A 74 -24.07 -9.42 -9.50
CA ASN A 74 -23.91 -10.78 -10.02
C ASN A 74 -22.99 -10.81 -11.24
N SER A 75 -22.52 -11.99 -11.62
CA SER A 75 -21.58 -12.19 -12.73
C SER A 75 -22.09 -11.71 -14.09
N GLY A 76 -23.40 -11.50 -14.25
CA GLY A 76 -24.00 -10.98 -15.47
C GLY A 76 -24.36 -9.49 -15.41
N CYS A 77 -24.06 -8.79 -14.30
CA CYS A 77 -24.56 -7.45 -14.01
C CYS A 77 -26.08 -7.28 -14.24
N THR A 78 -26.88 -8.34 -14.11
CA THR A 78 -28.32 -8.29 -14.39
C THR A 78 -29.13 -7.72 -13.24
N ASN A 79 -28.49 -7.50 -12.09
CA ASN A 79 -29.09 -6.92 -10.90
C ASN A 79 -28.66 -5.45 -10.66
N LEU A 80 -28.05 -4.79 -11.64
CA LEU A 80 -27.70 -3.38 -11.54
C LEU A 80 -28.96 -2.50 -11.44
N GLN A 81 -28.91 -1.49 -10.58
CA GLN A 81 -29.99 -0.51 -10.41
C GLN A 81 -29.57 0.84 -10.96
N ILE A 82 -30.44 1.48 -11.75
CA ILE A 82 -30.19 2.85 -12.24
C ILE A 82 -29.98 3.78 -11.04
N GLY A 83 -28.90 4.55 -11.05
CA GLY A 83 -28.49 5.43 -9.95
C GLY A 83 -27.60 4.75 -8.89
N GLN A 84 -27.38 3.43 -8.97
CA GLN A 84 -26.44 2.73 -8.09
C GLN A 84 -25.01 3.24 -8.35
N ALA A 85 -24.30 3.59 -7.27
CA ALA A 85 -22.86 3.88 -7.35
C ALA A 85 -22.08 2.57 -7.22
N LEU A 86 -21.32 2.22 -8.25
CA LEU A 86 -20.36 1.13 -8.22
C LEU A 86 -18.98 1.69 -7.93
N CYS A 87 -18.22 1.00 -7.09
CA CYS A 87 -16.81 1.29 -6.94
C CYS A 87 -16.04 0.76 -8.16
N VAL A 88 -15.29 1.64 -8.83
CA VAL A 88 -14.49 1.27 -10.01
C VAL A 88 -13.00 1.48 -9.79
N SER A 89 -12.63 2.11 -8.68
CA SER A 89 -11.25 2.18 -8.21
C SER A 89 -11.21 2.23 -6.68
N GLU A 90 -10.29 1.50 -6.08
CA GLU A 90 -9.99 1.54 -4.64
C GLU A 90 -8.70 2.33 -4.41
N GLY A 91 -8.70 3.12 -3.34
CA GLY A 91 -7.52 3.79 -2.84
C GLY A 91 -6.63 2.85 -2.08
N THR A 92 -5.35 3.16 -2.08
CA THR A 92 -4.37 2.38 -1.35
C THR A 92 -4.29 2.88 0.08
N SER A 93 -5.03 2.25 0.99
CA SER A 93 -4.90 2.50 2.44
C SER A 93 -3.49 2.12 2.92
N GLY A 94 -2.86 3.00 3.72
CA GLY A 94 -1.48 2.79 4.22
C GLY A 94 -0.38 3.14 3.23
N CYS A 95 -0.71 3.91 2.18
CA CYS A 95 0.26 4.31 1.17
C CYS A 95 0.87 5.69 1.47
N SER A 96 2.20 5.77 1.54
CA SER A 96 2.97 6.99 1.75
C SER A 96 3.17 7.77 0.45
N GLN A 97 3.31 7.07 -0.68
CA GLN A 97 3.41 7.68 -2.01
C GLN A 97 2.56 6.93 -3.02
N THR A 98 1.76 7.70 -3.77
CA THR A 98 0.91 7.15 -4.83
C THR A 98 1.33 7.65 -6.20
N TYR A 99 1.02 6.86 -7.22
CA TYR A 99 1.23 7.19 -8.62
C TYR A 99 -0.08 7.04 -9.39
N THR A 100 -0.48 8.07 -10.14
CA THR A 100 -1.65 8.00 -11.02
C THR A 100 -1.21 7.52 -12.40
N VAL A 101 -1.75 6.37 -12.82
CA VAL A 101 -1.49 5.77 -14.12
C VAL A 101 -1.90 6.72 -15.24
N VAL A 102 -1.00 6.94 -16.19
CA VAL A 102 -1.24 7.71 -17.41
C VAL A 102 -1.17 6.81 -18.65
N SER A 103 -1.60 7.36 -19.79
CA SER A 103 -1.58 6.62 -21.05
C SER A 103 -0.14 6.22 -21.43
N GLY A 104 0.05 4.93 -21.71
CA GLY A 104 1.35 4.37 -22.11
C GLY A 104 2.20 3.80 -20.96
N ASP A 105 1.72 3.85 -19.72
CA ASP A 105 2.43 3.24 -18.60
C ASP A 105 2.43 1.70 -18.65
N THR A 106 3.55 1.12 -18.22
CA THR A 106 3.76 -0.30 -17.93
C THR A 106 4.34 -0.42 -16.51
N CYS A 107 4.45 -1.63 -15.92
CA CYS A 107 5.11 -1.78 -14.62
C CYS A 107 6.51 -1.14 -14.66
N ALA A 108 7.33 -1.51 -15.65
CA ALA A 108 8.68 -0.98 -15.84
C ALA A 108 8.75 0.55 -15.96
N VAL A 109 7.81 1.19 -16.66
CA VAL A 109 7.77 2.65 -16.75
C VAL A 109 7.45 3.27 -15.38
N ILE A 110 6.49 2.70 -14.65
CA ILE A 110 6.12 3.18 -13.32
C ILE A 110 7.28 2.99 -12.33
N GLU A 111 7.87 1.79 -12.30
CA GLU A 111 9.07 1.46 -11.51
C GLU A 111 10.20 2.46 -11.77
N SER A 112 10.50 2.75 -13.03
CA SER A 112 11.56 3.71 -13.39
C SER A 112 11.25 5.14 -12.94
N LYS A 113 9.97 5.53 -12.89
CA LYS A 113 9.54 6.88 -12.50
C LYS A 113 9.47 7.06 -10.99
N THR A 114 9.18 5.99 -10.24
CA THR A 114 8.87 6.07 -8.81
C THR A 114 9.90 5.37 -7.92
N GLY A 115 10.81 4.58 -8.50
CA GLY A 115 11.82 3.81 -7.78
C GLY A 115 11.25 2.60 -7.02
N VAL A 116 9.98 2.25 -7.22
CA VAL A 116 9.37 1.04 -6.64
C VAL A 116 9.87 -0.20 -7.38
N SER A 117 10.15 -1.30 -6.68
CA SER A 117 10.45 -2.57 -7.36
C SER A 117 9.17 -3.24 -7.88
N ASP A 118 9.28 -4.05 -8.94
CA ASP A 118 8.17 -4.87 -9.48
C ASP A 118 7.47 -5.68 -8.36
N ALA A 119 8.27 -6.32 -7.51
CA ALA A 119 7.77 -7.11 -6.37
C ALA A 119 6.94 -6.26 -5.40
N GLN A 120 7.39 -5.04 -5.07
CA GLN A 120 6.66 -4.14 -4.19
C GLN A 120 5.42 -3.56 -4.85
N LEU A 121 5.52 -3.19 -6.13
CA LEU A 121 4.39 -2.68 -6.91
C LEU A 121 3.25 -3.69 -6.91
N HIS A 122 3.54 -4.97 -7.15
CA HIS A 122 2.56 -6.04 -7.10
C HIS A 122 2.08 -6.37 -5.68
N ALA A 123 2.96 -6.36 -4.68
CA ALA A 123 2.58 -6.60 -3.29
C ALA A 123 1.64 -5.51 -2.73
N GLN A 124 1.90 -4.25 -3.07
CA GLN A 124 1.14 -3.10 -2.57
C GLN A 124 -0.17 -2.88 -3.34
N ASN A 125 -0.24 -3.35 -4.59
CA ASN A 125 -1.39 -3.23 -5.49
C ASN A 125 -1.86 -4.60 -5.98
N PRO A 126 -2.39 -5.48 -5.10
CA PRO A 126 -2.75 -6.86 -5.46
C PRO A 126 -3.85 -6.97 -6.53
N THR A 127 -4.46 -5.86 -6.94
CA THR A 127 -5.44 -5.80 -8.02
C THR A 127 -4.80 -5.66 -9.40
N ILE A 128 -3.50 -5.32 -9.51
CA ILE A 128 -2.77 -5.34 -10.78
C ILE A 128 -2.22 -6.74 -11.02
N ASN A 129 -2.27 -7.21 -12.27
CA ASN A 129 -1.69 -8.50 -12.64
C ASN A 129 -0.17 -8.38 -12.85
N SER A 130 0.51 -9.53 -12.92
CA SER A 130 1.97 -9.63 -13.07
C SER A 130 2.55 -9.04 -14.37
N GLY A 131 1.70 -8.60 -15.30
CA GLY A 131 2.13 -7.96 -16.54
C GLY A 131 1.73 -6.49 -16.63
N CYS A 132 1.11 -5.93 -15.59
CA CYS A 132 0.45 -4.62 -15.61
C CYS A 132 -0.49 -4.42 -16.82
N THR A 133 -1.04 -5.49 -17.39
CA THR A 133 -1.90 -5.38 -18.60
C THR A 133 -3.31 -4.92 -18.26
N ASN A 134 -3.64 -4.84 -16.97
CA ASN A 134 -4.91 -4.34 -16.44
C ASN A 134 -4.79 -2.97 -15.76
N LEU A 135 -3.71 -2.22 -16.02
CA LEU A 135 -3.59 -0.83 -15.59
C LEU A 135 -4.60 0.07 -16.31
N GLN A 136 -5.19 1.00 -15.57
CA GLN A 136 -6.20 1.91 -16.10
C GLN A 136 -5.73 3.36 -15.98
N VAL A 137 -5.88 4.15 -17.04
CA VAL A 137 -5.59 5.58 -16.97
C VAL A 137 -6.46 6.22 -15.89
N GLY A 138 -5.82 6.93 -14.97
CA GLY A 138 -6.46 7.53 -13.79
C GLY A 138 -6.50 6.62 -12.55
N GLN A 139 -6.13 5.35 -12.65
CA GLN A 139 -5.95 4.47 -11.50
C GLN A 139 -4.81 4.96 -10.61
N THR A 140 -5.05 5.05 -9.31
CA THR A 140 -4.02 5.37 -8.34
C THR A 140 -3.38 4.08 -7.81
N LEU A 141 -2.09 3.91 -8.04
CA LEU A 141 -1.27 2.83 -7.48
C LEU A 141 -0.50 3.32 -6.27
N CYS A 142 -0.27 2.43 -5.33
CA CYS A 142 0.70 2.62 -4.28
C CYS A 142 2.10 2.30 -4.80
N VAL A 143 2.99 3.26 -4.75
CA VAL A 143 4.39 3.08 -5.18
C VAL A 143 5.35 3.24 -4.02
N ASN A 144 4.85 3.68 -2.88
CA ASN A 144 5.53 3.55 -1.60
C ASN A 144 4.47 3.32 -0.53
N GLY A 145 4.16 2.06 -0.30
CA GLY A 145 3.36 1.64 0.85
C GLY A 145 4.30 1.27 1.97
N GLY A 146 4.20 1.99 3.10
CA GLY A 146 4.66 1.39 4.36
C GLY A 146 3.97 0.03 4.47
N SER A 147 4.76 -1.02 4.66
CA SER A 147 4.33 -2.41 4.63
C SER A 147 3.17 -2.67 5.60
N GLY A 148 1.93 -2.53 5.13
CA GLY A 148 0.71 -3.04 5.78
C GLY A 148 0.09 -2.18 6.90
N PRO A 149 -1.03 -2.65 7.49
CA PRO A 149 -1.80 -1.94 8.52
C PRO A 149 -1.07 -1.79 9.87
N ASN A 150 0.16 -2.31 9.97
CA ASN A 150 1.13 -2.10 11.05
C ASN A 150 2.49 -1.76 10.42
N GLY A 151 2.55 -0.76 9.54
CA GLY A 151 3.79 -0.28 8.93
C GLY A 151 4.71 0.39 9.96
N GLY A 152 5.37 -0.42 10.78
CA GLY A 152 6.41 0.00 11.71
C GLY A 152 7.77 0.04 11.00
N GLY A 153 7.89 0.87 9.96
CA GLY A 153 9.21 1.21 9.45
C GLY A 153 10.00 1.95 10.53
N THR A 154 11.28 1.65 10.67
CA THR A 154 12.12 2.38 11.63
C THR A 154 12.63 3.64 10.97
N THR A 155 12.21 4.79 11.50
CA THR A 155 12.64 6.09 11.01
C THR A 155 13.87 6.58 11.78
N PHE A 156 14.87 7.01 11.04
CA PHE A 156 16.12 7.56 11.54
C PHE A 156 16.26 9.02 11.11
N THR A 157 16.95 9.81 11.91
CA THR A 157 17.45 11.13 11.51
C THR A 157 18.96 11.06 11.60
N ALA A 158 19.63 11.27 10.46
CA ALA A 158 21.07 11.07 10.34
C ALA A 158 21.63 11.87 9.17
N ILE A 159 22.95 11.86 9.04
CA ILE A 159 23.64 12.47 7.92
C ILE A 159 23.57 11.54 6.71
N ALA A 160 23.21 12.10 5.56
CA ALA A 160 23.46 11.50 4.27
C ALA A 160 24.67 12.16 3.62
N SER A 161 25.60 11.32 3.16
CA SER A 161 26.64 11.68 2.21
C SER A 161 26.35 11.03 0.86
N PHE A 162 27.26 11.18 -0.10
CA PHE A 162 27.14 10.53 -1.39
C PHE A 162 28.43 9.81 -1.81
N TYR A 163 28.26 8.83 -2.67
CA TYR A 163 29.36 8.08 -3.27
C TYR A 163 29.16 7.83 -4.76
N THR A 164 30.25 7.49 -5.43
CA THR A 164 30.30 7.25 -6.87
C THR A 164 30.66 5.78 -7.13
N PRO A 165 29.69 4.88 -7.37
CA PRO A 165 29.94 3.44 -7.48
C PRO A 165 30.85 3.02 -8.66
N ASN A 166 30.84 3.75 -9.78
CA ASN A 166 31.67 3.53 -10.97
C ASN A 166 31.65 2.09 -11.53
N GLY A 167 30.51 1.40 -11.46
CA GLY A 167 30.39 0.02 -11.93
C GLY A 167 31.01 -1.02 -10.99
N ALA A 168 31.32 -0.65 -9.74
CA ALA A 168 31.78 -1.59 -8.72
C ALA A 168 30.63 -2.49 -8.23
N PHE A 169 31.01 -3.63 -7.65
CA PHE A 169 30.07 -4.46 -6.90
C PHE A 169 29.82 -3.85 -5.54
N GLY A 170 28.55 -3.59 -5.22
CA GLY A 170 28.15 -3.28 -3.85
C GLY A 170 28.22 -4.52 -2.95
N ALA A 171 28.23 -4.31 -1.64
CA ALA A 171 28.23 -5.36 -0.63
C ALA A 171 27.01 -6.30 -0.72
N CYS A 172 25.93 -5.88 -1.39
CA CYS A 172 24.77 -6.71 -1.68
C CYS A 172 24.92 -7.58 -2.95
N GLY A 173 26.08 -7.58 -3.60
CA GLY A 173 26.43 -8.50 -4.68
C GLY A 173 25.97 -8.08 -6.08
N THR A 174 25.45 -6.87 -6.25
CA THR A 174 25.05 -6.31 -7.54
C THR A 174 26.05 -5.27 -8.04
N VAL A 175 26.18 -5.14 -9.36
CA VAL A 175 26.96 -4.06 -9.98
C VAL A 175 26.15 -2.77 -9.89
N LEU A 176 26.78 -1.71 -9.39
CA LEU A 176 26.14 -0.42 -9.16
C LEU A 176 26.64 0.63 -10.15
N GLN A 177 25.73 1.40 -10.73
CA GLN A 177 26.01 2.54 -11.60
C GLN A 177 25.82 3.86 -10.85
N ASN A 178 26.49 4.91 -11.30
CA ASN A 178 26.39 6.24 -10.68
C ASN A 178 24.95 6.79 -10.73
N SER A 179 24.18 6.42 -11.75
CA SER A 179 22.79 6.83 -11.93
C SER A 179 21.79 6.04 -11.10
N ASP A 180 22.21 4.99 -10.38
CA ASP A 180 21.30 4.11 -9.68
C ASP A 180 20.69 4.79 -8.44
N PHE A 181 19.43 4.46 -8.16
CA PHE A 181 18.71 4.92 -6.96
C PHE A 181 18.99 3.96 -5.81
N VAL A 182 20.22 3.97 -5.33
CA VAL A 182 20.69 3.06 -4.29
C VAL A 182 21.28 3.79 -3.11
N VAL A 183 21.19 3.15 -1.95
CA VAL A 183 21.75 3.60 -0.69
C VAL A 183 22.70 2.53 -0.15
N SER A 184 23.75 2.99 0.49
CA SER A 184 24.60 2.15 1.33
C SER A 184 24.33 2.45 2.80
N LEU A 185 24.10 1.41 3.59
CA LEU A 185 23.79 1.55 5.01
C LEU A 185 25.07 1.46 5.84
N GLY A 186 25.13 2.23 6.92
CA GLY A 186 26.18 2.10 7.94
C GLY A 186 26.23 0.69 8.54
N LEU A 187 27.40 0.27 9.03
CA LEU A 187 27.68 -1.11 9.44
C LEU A 187 26.62 -1.75 10.35
N ASP A 188 26.14 -1.02 11.35
CA ASP A 188 25.17 -1.53 12.32
C ASP A 188 23.79 -1.75 11.67
N THR A 189 23.32 -0.79 10.87
CA THR A 189 22.00 -0.85 10.23
C THR A 189 22.00 -1.71 8.96
N TRP A 190 23.15 -1.94 8.34
CA TRP A 190 23.28 -2.89 7.23
C TRP A 190 23.12 -4.35 7.70
N ASP A 191 23.41 -4.63 8.98
CA ASP A 191 23.25 -5.93 9.66
C ASP A 191 23.69 -7.15 8.83
N ASN A 192 24.97 -7.19 8.46
CA ASN A 192 25.54 -8.28 7.66
C ASN A 192 24.81 -8.55 6.33
N GLY A 193 24.14 -7.53 5.77
CA GLY A 193 23.39 -7.62 4.53
C GLY A 193 21.96 -8.11 4.70
N ALA A 194 21.44 -8.21 5.93
CA ALA A 194 20.05 -8.58 6.18
C ALA A 194 19.06 -7.68 5.43
N HIS A 195 19.42 -6.41 5.24
CA HIS A 195 18.60 -5.41 4.58
C HIS A 195 18.91 -5.24 3.08
N CYS A 196 19.77 -6.07 2.48
CA CYS A 196 20.06 -5.98 1.05
C CYS A 196 18.79 -6.17 0.19
N GLY A 197 18.55 -5.24 -0.74
CA GLY A 197 17.37 -5.23 -1.59
C GLY A 197 16.13 -4.60 -0.96
N GLU A 198 16.16 -4.27 0.33
CA GLU A 198 15.07 -3.51 0.96
C GLU A 198 15.04 -2.07 0.43
N THR A 199 13.84 -1.48 0.45
CA THR A 199 13.65 -0.10 0.04
C THR A 199 13.63 0.80 1.25
N VAL A 200 14.38 1.89 1.12
CA VAL A 200 14.42 2.99 2.07
C VAL A 200 13.77 4.20 1.44
N THR A 201 12.94 4.91 2.19
CA THR A 201 12.52 6.27 1.84
C THR A 201 13.49 7.25 2.47
N VAL A 202 14.00 8.22 1.71
CA VAL A 202 14.84 9.31 2.22
C VAL A 202 14.16 10.65 1.93
N GLU A 203 14.07 11.49 2.95
CA GLU A 203 13.41 12.80 2.91
C GLU A 203 14.37 13.92 3.31
N TYR A 204 14.35 15.01 2.53
CA TYR A 204 15.16 16.20 2.76
C TYR A 204 14.47 17.43 2.17
N ASN A 205 14.34 18.51 2.94
CA ASN A 205 13.76 19.78 2.49
C ASN A 205 12.41 19.67 1.72
N GLY A 206 11.58 18.69 2.09
CA GLY A 206 10.28 18.43 1.45
C GLY A 206 10.35 17.60 0.16
N ALA A 207 11.55 17.26 -0.31
CA ALA A 207 11.76 16.23 -1.32
C ALA A 207 11.80 14.84 -0.66
N SER A 208 11.40 13.81 -1.41
CA SER A 208 11.35 12.43 -0.97
C SER A 208 11.72 11.51 -2.13
N ILE A 209 12.63 10.56 -1.89
CA ILE A 209 13.06 9.55 -2.85
C ILE A 209 12.96 8.15 -2.24
N SER A 210 12.71 7.16 -3.08
CA SER A 210 12.80 5.73 -2.73
C SER A 210 14.11 5.17 -3.30
N VAL A 211 14.89 4.50 -2.47
CA VAL A 211 16.19 3.92 -2.84
C VAL A 211 16.33 2.49 -2.35
N ILE A 212 17.13 1.68 -3.03
CA ILE A 212 17.37 0.28 -2.68
C ILE A 212 18.67 0.17 -1.88
N VAL A 213 18.64 -0.57 -0.78
CA VAL A 213 19.86 -0.93 -0.04
C VAL A 213 20.69 -1.87 -0.90
N ALA A 214 21.83 -1.39 -1.40
CA ALA A 214 22.64 -2.12 -2.36
C ALA A 214 24.12 -2.25 -1.96
N ASP A 215 24.53 -1.52 -0.93
CA ASP A 215 25.91 -1.53 -0.48
C ASP A 215 26.01 -1.26 1.04
N ARG A 216 27.23 -1.37 1.56
CA ARG A 216 27.58 -1.15 2.95
C ARG A 216 28.55 0.02 3.05
N CYS A 217 28.16 1.04 3.80
CA CYS A 217 29.00 2.17 4.11
C CYS A 217 29.88 1.88 5.33
N ALA A 218 31.14 1.49 5.12
CA ALA A 218 32.07 1.19 6.21
C ALA A 218 32.42 2.41 7.07
N GLY A 219 32.41 3.62 6.50
CA GLY A 219 32.81 4.85 7.19
C GLY A 219 31.66 5.66 7.79
N CYS A 220 30.41 5.40 7.41
CA CYS A 220 29.29 6.29 7.75
C CYS A 220 29.10 6.48 9.25
N ASN A 221 29.11 5.38 10.03
CA ASN A 221 28.88 5.46 11.47
C ASN A 221 30.02 6.20 12.19
N ASP A 222 31.26 5.97 11.75
CA ASP A 222 32.46 6.55 12.37
C ASP A 222 32.68 8.01 11.98
N LEU A 223 32.34 8.39 10.74
CA LEU A 223 32.59 9.72 10.19
C LEU A 223 31.43 10.69 10.44
N HIS A 224 30.19 10.19 10.45
CA HIS A 224 28.99 11.03 10.41
C HIS A 224 27.99 10.71 11.53
N GLY A 225 28.27 9.67 12.33
CA GLY A 225 27.43 9.26 13.45
C GLY A 225 26.47 8.13 13.09
N PRO A 226 25.75 7.59 14.08
CA PRO A 226 24.92 6.40 13.90
C PRO A 226 23.81 6.61 12.87
N ASN A 227 23.48 5.55 12.15
CA ASN A 227 22.43 5.52 11.10
C ASN A 227 22.72 6.44 9.91
N SER A 228 23.94 6.96 9.77
CA SER A 228 24.33 7.72 8.59
C SER A 228 24.36 6.82 7.37
N ILE A 229 23.98 7.37 6.22
CA ILE A 229 23.83 6.66 4.96
C ILE A 229 24.63 7.33 3.86
N ASP A 230 24.98 6.56 2.84
CA ASP A 230 25.66 7.07 1.64
C ASP A 230 24.77 6.80 0.42
N LEU A 231 24.34 7.85 -0.26
CA LEU A 231 23.49 7.77 -1.45
C LEU A 231 24.34 7.76 -2.72
N ALA A 232 23.99 6.95 -3.72
CA ALA A 232 24.61 7.07 -5.03
C ALA A 232 24.26 8.43 -5.67
N GLU A 233 25.13 8.93 -6.55
CA GLU A 233 24.96 10.25 -7.21
C GLU A 233 23.58 10.45 -7.83
N GLY A 234 23.02 9.42 -8.49
CA GLY A 234 21.69 9.46 -9.09
C GLY A 234 20.59 9.68 -8.06
N ALA A 235 20.67 9.01 -6.91
CA ALA A 235 19.73 9.18 -5.81
C ALA A 235 19.85 10.57 -5.19
N ILE A 236 21.05 10.98 -4.76
CA ILE A 236 21.21 12.26 -4.04
C ILE A 236 20.90 13.45 -4.94
N ALA A 237 21.22 13.41 -6.24
CA ALA A 237 20.89 14.48 -7.18
C ALA A 237 19.37 14.66 -7.35
N ALA A 238 18.59 13.58 -7.21
CA ALA A 238 17.13 13.64 -7.24
C ALA A 238 16.52 14.19 -5.93
N LEU A 239 17.19 13.94 -4.80
CA LEU A 239 16.77 14.44 -3.49
C LEU A 239 17.18 15.90 -3.26
N ASP A 240 18.40 16.24 -3.63
CA ASP A 240 19.00 17.57 -3.55
C ASP A 240 19.82 17.86 -4.81
N PRO A 241 19.26 18.63 -5.77
CA PRO A 241 19.99 19.03 -6.98
C PRO A 241 21.26 19.85 -6.72
N ASN A 242 21.44 20.42 -5.52
CA ASN A 242 22.61 21.21 -5.14
C ASN A 242 23.60 20.42 -4.25
N TYR A 243 23.46 19.09 -4.13
CA TYR A 243 24.24 18.26 -3.20
C TYR A 243 25.75 18.44 -3.28
N MET A 244 26.31 18.79 -4.45
CA MET A 244 27.74 19.04 -4.60
C MET A 244 28.23 20.29 -3.84
N ASN A 245 27.34 21.26 -3.58
CA ASN A 245 27.64 22.45 -2.80
C ASN A 245 27.32 22.24 -1.31
N ASP A 246 26.23 21.53 -1.03
CA ASP A 246 25.73 21.34 0.33
C ASP A 246 26.52 20.24 1.07
N GLY A 247 27.05 19.27 0.33
CA GLY A 247 27.92 18.21 0.85
C GLY A 247 27.17 17.22 1.72
N LEU A 248 27.31 17.33 3.04
CA LEU A 248 26.64 16.47 4.01
C LEU A 248 25.28 17.07 4.37
N ILE A 249 24.21 16.32 4.15
CA ILE A 249 22.84 16.76 4.42
C ILE A 249 22.23 15.97 5.58
N ASN A 250 21.46 16.64 6.44
CA ASN A 250 20.72 15.96 7.51
C ASN A 250 19.35 15.53 6.99
N VAL A 251 19.13 14.22 6.91
CA VAL A 251 17.94 13.62 6.30
C VAL A 251 17.13 12.87 7.34
N GLN A 252 15.85 12.67 7.02
CA GLN A 252 15.04 11.64 7.65
C GLN A 252 14.93 10.46 6.69
N TRP A 253 15.14 9.25 7.17
CA TRP A 253 14.97 8.06 6.33
C TRP A 253 14.28 6.93 7.07
N THR A 254 13.53 6.10 6.34
CA THR A 254 12.73 5.01 6.92
C THR A 254 13.04 3.70 6.22
N LEU A 255 13.39 2.68 7.01
CA LEU A 255 13.58 1.28 6.61
C LEU A 255 12.31 0.49 6.93
N PHE A 256 11.79 -0.31 5.99
CA PHE A 256 10.48 -0.96 6.08
C PHE A 256 10.52 -2.48 6.07
#